data_AF-A0A952V219-F1
#
_entry.id   AF-A0A952V219-F1
#
_cell.length_a   1.000
_cell.length_b   1.000
_cell.length_c   1.000
_cell.angle_alpha   90.00
_cell.angle_beta   90.00
_cell.angle_gamma   90.00
#
_symmetry.space_group_name_H-M   'P 1'
#
loop_
_entity.id
_entity.type
_entity.pdbx_description
1 polymer ?
#
loop_
_entity_poly.entity_id
_entity_poly.type
_entity_poly.pdbx_seq_one_letter_code
_entity_poly.pdbx_strand_id
1 'polypeptide(L)'
;MTNARRGPGLARTRQPPLVERNGSMIRTTEGRWRELFANADAMSEGAPRDEDDERVWYGSTSLILELPVETSLEDRAELLAIARKDVHAHVHAVRYAHREAASRAPGMLGRVACELHFADDPRGLRIDVDVQAPLIERRRVTRTLP
;
A
#
# COMPACT_ATOMS: atom_id res chain seq x y z
N MET A 1 36.61 -52.00 -7.53
CA MET A 1 36.05 -50.67 -7.20
C MET A 1 34.92 -50.41 -8.19
N THR A 2 33.72 -50.90 -7.85
CA THR A 2 32.51 -50.17 -7.40
C THR A 2 31.65 -49.65 -8.55
N ASN A 3 30.64 -50.47 -8.86
CA ASN A 3 29.61 -50.26 -9.86
C ASN A 3 28.59 -49.22 -9.36
N ALA A 4 28.36 -48.16 -10.14
CA ALA A 4 27.46 -47.05 -9.79
C ALA A 4 25.99 -47.51 -9.83
N ARG A 5 25.34 -47.56 -8.65
CA ARG A 5 23.88 -47.75 -8.57
C ARG A 5 23.18 -46.46 -9.01
N ARG A 6 22.63 -46.44 -10.23
CA ARG A 6 21.65 -45.44 -10.71
C ARG A 6 20.29 -45.71 -10.07
N GLY A 7 20.09 -45.20 -8.85
CA GLY A 7 18.76 -44.93 -8.32
C GLY A 7 18.29 -43.53 -8.77
N PRO A 8 16.98 -43.22 -8.73
CA PRO A 8 16.51 -41.85 -8.88
C PRO A 8 17.20 -40.99 -7.83
N GLY A 9 17.88 -39.91 -8.24
CA GLY A 9 18.60 -39.05 -7.30
C GLY A 9 17.64 -38.47 -6.26
N LEU A 10 18.09 -38.39 -5.01
CA LEU A 10 17.35 -37.84 -3.85
C LEU A 10 16.72 -36.45 -4.08
N ALA A 11 17.13 -35.74 -5.13
CA ALA A 11 16.53 -34.50 -5.58
C ALA A 11 15.10 -34.66 -6.15
N ARG A 12 14.74 -35.82 -6.72
CA ARG A 12 13.41 -36.07 -7.34
C ARG A 12 12.33 -36.51 -6.34
N THR A 13 12.72 -36.83 -5.11
CA THR A 13 11.81 -37.27 -4.02
C THR A 13 11.48 -36.18 -3.01
N ARG A 14 12.05 -34.97 -3.18
CA ARG A 14 11.75 -33.82 -2.31
C ARG A 14 10.58 -33.02 -2.88
N GLN A 15 9.68 -32.56 -2.01
CA GLN A 15 8.70 -31.54 -2.40
C GLN A 15 9.46 -30.30 -2.92
N PRO A 16 9.12 -29.77 -4.11
CA PRO A 16 9.78 -28.60 -4.63
C PRO A 16 9.54 -27.38 -3.72
N PRO A 17 10.48 -26.44 -3.66
CA PRO A 17 10.32 -25.24 -2.86
C PRO A 17 9.16 -24.39 -3.38
N LEU A 18 8.41 -23.75 -2.48
CA LEU A 18 7.25 -22.91 -2.83
C LEU A 18 7.64 -21.70 -3.71
N VAL A 19 8.89 -21.24 -3.61
CA VAL A 19 9.45 -20.14 -4.40
C VAL A 19 10.92 -20.43 -4.70
N GLU A 20 11.31 -20.30 -5.96
CA GLU A 20 12.71 -20.27 -6.40
C GLU A 20 12.92 -19.01 -7.25
N ARG A 21 13.98 -18.24 -6.96
CA ARG A 21 14.38 -17.06 -7.72
C ARG A 21 15.90 -17.05 -7.89
N ASN A 22 16.37 -16.88 -9.13
CA ASN A 22 17.78 -16.75 -9.49
C ASN A 22 17.94 -15.53 -10.43
N GLY A 23 18.54 -14.44 -9.92
CA GLY A 23 18.92 -13.27 -10.74
C GLY A 23 18.02 -12.03 -10.66
N SER A 24 18.60 -10.93 -11.19
CA SER A 24 18.30 -9.48 -11.04
C SER A 24 17.51 -9.05 -9.81
N MET A 25 18.22 -8.89 -8.69
CA MET A 25 17.71 -8.20 -7.52
C MET A 25 17.50 -6.71 -7.87
N ILE A 26 16.23 -6.31 -8.03
CA ILE A 26 15.85 -4.90 -8.12
C ILE A 26 15.52 -4.43 -6.71
N ARG A 27 16.17 -3.34 -6.28
CA ARG A 27 15.96 -2.73 -4.96
C ARG A 27 15.60 -1.27 -5.13
N THR A 28 14.46 -0.88 -4.59
CA THR A 28 14.14 0.54 -4.40
C THR A 28 14.83 1.07 -3.15
N THR A 29 15.07 2.38 -3.10
CA THR A 29 15.60 3.04 -1.91
C THR A 29 14.47 3.74 -1.17
N GLU A 30 14.35 3.48 0.13
CA GLU A 30 13.34 4.14 0.98
C GLU A 30 13.45 5.66 0.93
N GLY A 31 14.69 6.19 0.85
CA GLY A 31 14.93 7.62 0.69
C GLY A 31 14.27 8.22 -0.55
N ARG A 32 14.35 7.53 -1.70
CA ARG A 32 13.75 8.03 -2.94
C ARG A 32 12.23 7.97 -2.92
N TRP A 33 11.65 6.93 -2.32
CA TRP A 33 10.20 6.91 -2.09
C TRP A 33 9.76 8.09 -1.22
N ARG A 34 10.45 8.31 -0.11
CA ARG A 34 10.14 9.42 0.80
C ARG A 34 10.19 10.78 0.11
N GLU A 35 11.16 11.02 -0.77
CA GLU A 35 11.21 12.25 -1.60
C GLU A 35 10.02 12.37 -2.54
N LEU A 36 9.65 11.30 -3.25
CA LEU A 36 8.51 11.30 -4.17
C LEU A 36 7.19 11.58 -3.43
N PHE A 37 6.97 10.90 -2.30
CA PHE A 37 5.76 11.12 -1.49
C PHE A 37 5.71 12.49 -0.84
N ALA A 38 6.86 13.12 -0.53
CA ALA A 38 6.90 14.46 0.04
C ALA A 38 6.46 15.55 -0.96
N ASN A 39 6.64 15.31 -2.26
CA ASN A 39 6.27 16.23 -3.34
C ASN A 39 5.04 15.76 -4.12
N ALA A 40 4.32 14.75 -3.61
CA ALA A 40 3.15 14.20 -4.28
C ALA A 40 2.05 15.26 -4.39
N ASP A 41 1.47 15.36 -5.59
CA ASP A 41 0.21 16.08 -5.78
C ASP A 41 -0.91 15.17 -5.25
N ALA A 42 -1.63 15.65 -4.23
CA ALA A 42 -2.55 14.83 -3.44
C ALA A 42 -3.94 15.45 -3.37
N MET A 43 -4.95 14.61 -3.59
CA MET A 43 -6.35 14.96 -3.43
C MET A 43 -7.03 13.91 -2.57
N SER A 44 -7.73 14.36 -1.52
CA SER A 44 -8.42 13.48 -0.58
C SER A 44 -9.84 13.91 -0.33
N GLU A 45 -10.72 12.91 -0.25
CA GLU A 45 -12.14 13.05 0.05
C GLU A 45 -12.52 12.07 1.16
N GLY A 46 -13.64 12.32 1.83
CA GLY A 46 -14.17 11.37 2.80
C GLY A 46 -15.29 11.92 3.67
N ALA A 47 -16.06 11.01 4.23
CA ALA A 47 -17.18 11.30 5.10
C ALA A 47 -17.44 10.13 6.07
N PRO A 48 -17.97 10.42 7.27
CA PRO A 48 -18.51 9.38 8.14
C PRO A 48 -19.85 8.87 7.60
N ARG A 49 -20.12 7.59 7.80
CA ARG A 49 -21.42 6.94 7.56
C ARG A 49 -21.81 6.13 8.79
N ASP A 50 -23.10 6.05 9.06
CA ASP A 50 -23.63 5.22 10.13
C ASP A 50 -24.03 3.86 9.54
N GLU A 51 -23.47 2.77 10.07
CA GLU A 51 -23.68 1.39 9.63
C GLU A 51 -23.83 0.49 10.86
N ASP A 52 -24.93 -0.28 10.96
CA ASP A 52 -25.17 -1.27 12.02
C ASP A 52 -24.83 -0.78 13.45
N ASP A 53 -25.32 0.40 13.82
CA ASP A 53 -25.06 1.11 15.09
C ASP A 53 -23.60 1.55 15.33
N GLU A 54 -22.72 1.44 14.34
CA GLU A 54 -21.35 1.96 14.35
C GLU A 54 -21.16 3.09 13.34
N ARG A 55 -20.37 4.09 13.70
CA ARG A 55 -20.01 5.16 12.78
C ARG A 55 -18.68 4.83 12.12
N VAL A 56 -18.68 4.69 10.79
CA VAL A 56 -17.52 4.30 9.99
C VAL A 56 -17.08 5.46 9.12
N TRP A 57 -15.79 5.76 9.13
CA TRP A 57 -15.19 6.68 8.16
C TRP A 57 -14.92 5.97 6.84
N TYR A 58 -15.36 6.58 5.76
CA TYR A 58 -15.00 6.20 4.39
C TYR A 58 -14.28 7.38 3.74
N GLY A 59 -13.09 7.14 3.19
CA GLY A 59 -12.34 8.16 2.47
C GLY A 59 -11.53 7.58 1.34
N SER A 60 -11.15 8.44 0.41
CA SER A 60 -10.26 8.12 -0.70
C SER A 60 -9.13 9.15 -0.76
N THR A 61 -7.98 8.73 -1.25
CA THR A 61 -6.83 9.61 -1.47
C THR A 61 -6.14 9.22 -2.77
N SER A 62 -6.12 10.16 -3.71
CA SER A 62 -5.39 10.05 -4.97
C SER A 62 -4.09 10.82 -4.87
N LEU A 63 -2.99 10.17 -5.26
CA LEU A 63 -1.64 10.72 -5.26
C LEU A 63 -1.05 10.62 -6.66
N ILE A 64 -0.41 11.68 -7.13
CA ILE A 64 0.47 11.64 -8.30
C ILE A 64 1.90 11.87 -7.82
N LEU A 65 2.72 10.83 -7.91
CA LEU A 65 4.15 10.92 -7.66
C LEU A 65 4.82 11.39 -8.95
N GLU A 66 5.17 12.66 -9.00
CA GLU A 66 5.75 13.26 -10.21
C GLU A 66 7.10 12.64 -10.56
N LEU A 67 7.27 12.34 -11.85
CA LEU A 67 8.52 11.88 -12.42
C LEU A 67 9.08 12.96 -13.36
N PRO A 68 10.40 13.00 -13.60
CA PRO A 68 10.97 13.87 -14.61
C PRO A 68 10.27 13.70 -15.97
N VAL A 69 10.07 14.81 -16.68
CA VAL A 69 9.38 14.81 -18.00
C VAL A 69 10.07 13.86 -18.99
N GLU A 70 11.40 13.77 -18.91
CA GLU A 70 12.24 12.91 -19.76
C GLU A 70 12.18 11.42 -19.40
N THR A 71 11.46 11.01 -18.35
CA THR A 71 11.30 9.59 -18.01
C THR A 71 10.51 8.89 -19.10
N SER A 72 11.15 7.91 -19.74
CA SER A 72 10.58 7.17 -20.86
C SER A 72 9.35 6.36 -20.45
N LEU A 73 8.49 6.02 -21.42
CA LEU A 73 7.31 5.18 -21.17
C LEU A 73 7.69 3.78 -20.63
N GLU A 74 8.83 3.24 -21.07
CA GLU A 74 9.34 1.95 -20.60
C GLU A 74 9.75 2.03 -19.13
N ASP A 75 10.51 3.06 -18.75
CA ASP A 75 10.92 3.27 -17.35
C ASP A 75 9.72 3.49 -16.43
N ARG A 76 8.68 4.20 -16.90
CA ARG A 76 7.42 4.38 -16.15
C ARG A 76 6.70 3.07 -15.93
N ALA A 77 6.59 2.25 -16.97
CA ALA A 77 5.97 0.93 -16.89
C ALA A 77 6.75 -0.01 -15.95
N GLU A 78 8.08 0.03 -15.98
CA GLU A 78 8.93 -0.71 -15.06
C GLU A 78 8.71 -0.24 -13.61
N LEU A 79 8.74 1.08 -13.37
CA LEU A 79 8.49 1.64 -12.05
C LEU A 79 7.11 1.25 -11.52
N LEU A 80 6.07 1.28 -12.34
CA LEU A 80 4.72 0.84 -11.97
C LEU A 80 4.73 -0.64 -11.55
N ALA A 81 5.42 -1.50 -12.31
CA ALA A 81 5.52 -2.92 -11.99
C ALA A 81 6.28 -3.19 -10.68
N ILE A 82 7.28 -2.36 -10.37
CA ILE A 82 8.03 -2.39 -9.10
C ILE A 82 7.14 -1.89 -7.96
N ALA A 83 6.52 -0.72 -8.10
CA ALA A 83 5.71 -0.06 -7.07
C ALA A 83 4.58 -0.97 -6.55
N ARG A 84 3.91 -1.70 -7.45
CA ARG A 84 2.85 -2.68 -7.13
C ARG A 84 3.28 -3.82 -6.21
N LYS A 85 4.58 -4.04 -6.05
CA LYS A 85 5.17 -5.12 -5.25
C LYS A 85 6.04 -4.58 -4.12
N ASP A 86 6.23 -3.26 -4.07
CA ASP A 86 7.18 -2.63 -3.19
C ASP A 86 6.53 -2.26 -1.85
N VAL A 87 7.02 -2.88 -0.78
CA VAL A 87 6.47 -2.65 0.57
C VAL A 87 6.61 -1.20 1.03
N HIS A 88 7.66 -0.49 0.61
CA HIS A 88 7.85 0.90 1.00
C HIS A 88 6.84 1.79 0.28
N ALA A 89 6.63 1.61 -1.02
CA ALA A 89 5.60 2.33 -1.77
C ALA A 89 4.22 2.16 -1.12
N HIS A 90 3.85 0.92 -0.79
CA HIS A 90 2.57 0.60 -0.15
C HIS A 90 2.45 1.24 1.25
N VAL A 91 3.47 1.10 2.09
CA VAL A 91 3.46 1.67 3.45
C VAL A 91 3.39 3.19 3.43
N HIS A 92 4.10 3.84 2.50
CA HIS A 92 4.03 5.29 2.35
C HIS A 92 2.64 5.74 1.88
N ALA A 93 2.06 5.08 0.88
CA ALA A 93 0.71 5.37 0.40
C ALA A 93 -0.34 5.24 1.51
N VAL A 94 -0.32 4.13 2.26
CA VAL A 94 -1.23 3.89 3.39
C VAL A 94 -1.05 4.96 4.48
N ARG A 95 0.20 5.30 4.83
CA ARG A 95 0.47 6.33 5.85
C ARG A 95 0.00 7.71 5.42
N TYR A 96 0.11 8.03 4.14
CA TYR A 96 -0.37 9.28 3.58
C TYR A 96 -1.90 9.33 3.68
N ALA A 97 -2.59 8.34 3.12
CA ALA A 97 -4.05 8.27 3.12
C ALA A 97 -4.63 8.24 4.55
N HIS A 98 -3.99 7.50 5.46
CA HIS A 98 -4.36 7.49 6.88
C HIS A 98 -4.25 8.87 7.52
N ARG A 99 -3.18 9.63 7.23
CA ARG A 99 -3.01 10.98 7.78
C ARG A 99 -4.10 11.92 7.29
N GLU A 100 -4.41 11.87 5.99
CA GLU A 100 -5.50 12.66 5.40
C GLU A 100 -6.85 12.30 6.02
N ALA A 101 -7.17 11.01 6.10
CA ALA A 101 -8.39 10.53 6.75
C ALA A 101 -8.47 10.97 8.23
N ALA A 102 -7.40 10.78 9.01
CA ALA A 102 -7.37 11.15 10.42
C ALA A 102 -7.49 12.66 10.67
N SER A 103 -7.02 13.49 9.73
CA SER A 103 -7.16 14.94 9.83
C SER A 103 -8.58 15.46 9.60
N ARG A 104 -9.41 14.69 8.87
CA ARG A 104 -10.76 15.07 8.45
C ARG A 104 -11.86 14.33 9.22
N ALA A 105 -11.54 13.18 9.79
CA ALA A 105 -12.48 12.39 10.56
C ALA A 105 -12.99 13.18 11.79
N PRO A 106 -14.28 13.09 12.12
CA PRO A 106 -14.86 13.79 13.28
C PRO A 106 -14.46 13.14 14.63
N GLY A 107 -13.62 12.12 14.62
CA GLY A 107 -13.18 11.36 15.77
C GLY A 107 -11.90 10.57 15.47
N MET A 108 -11.44 9.79 16.45
CA MET A 108 -10.27 8.93 16.25
C MET A 108 -10.62 7.77 15.31
N LEU A 109 -9.77 7.49 14.34
CA LEU A 109 -9.90 6.29 13.52
C LEU A 109 -9.47 5.05 14.32
N GLY A 110 -10.25 3.97 14.21
CA GLY A 110 -9.91 2.65 14.73
C GLY A 110 -8.98 1.89 13.80
N ARG A 111 -9.17 0.56 13.72
CA ARG A 111 -8.38 -0.25 12.79
C ARG A 111 -8.74 0.13 11.35
N VAL A 112 -7.73 0.54 10.60
CA VAL A 112 -7.88 0.96 9.21
C VAL A 112 -7.76 -0.24 8.28
N ALA A 113 -8.72 -0.37 7.36
CA ALA A 113 -8.63 -1.18 6.16
C ALA A 113 -8.37 -0.26 4.96
N CYS A 114 -7.49 -0.70 4.07
CA CYS A 114 -7.16 0.05 2.85
C CYS A 114 -7.20 -0.87 1.63
N GLU A 115 -7.67 -0.32 0.51
CA GLU A 115 -7.42 -0.85 -0.82
C GLU A 115 -6.48 0.08 -1.57
N LEU A 116 -5.54 -0.47 -2.34
CA LEU A 116 -4.56 0.31 -3.08
C LEU A 116 -4.64 -0.04 -4.57
N HIS A 117 -4.67 1.00 -5.40
CA HIS A 117 -4.55 0.89 -6.85
C HIS A 117 -3.35 1.70 -7.34
N PHE A 118 -2.56 1.10 -8.23
CA PHE A 118 -1.40 1.74 -8.86
C PHE A 118 -1.61 1.80 -10.38
N ALA A 119 -1.47 2.99 -10.95
CA ALA A 119 -1.67 3.26 -12.37
C ALA A 119 -0.56 4.17 -12.92
N ASP A 120 -0.36 4.10 -14.23
CA ASP A 120 0.47 5.06 -14.95
C ASP A 120 -0.29 6.39 -15.11
N ASP A 121 0.44 7.50 -15.07
CA ASP A 121 -0.09 8.85 -15.28
C ASP A 121 0.87 9.67 -16.17
N PRO A 122 0.37 10.54 -17.06
CA PRO A 122 1.24 11.39 -17.87
C PRO A 122 2.25 12.23 -17.09
N ARG A 123 1.98 12.55 -15.81
CA ARG A 123 2.90 13.27 -14.92
C ARG A 123 3.80 12.36 -14.08
N GLY A 124 3.51 11.06 -13.99
CA GLY A 124 4.30 10.13 -13.19
C GLY A 124 3.55 8.87 -12.79
N LEU A 125 3.65 8.48 -11.51
CA LEU A 125 2.97 7.31 -10.97
C LEU A 125 1.74 7.73 -10.15
N ARG A 126 0.55 7.26 -10.55
CA ARG A 126 -0.69 7.48 -9.80
C ARG A 126 -0.92 6.35 -8.81
N ILE A 127 -1.30 6.72 -7.59
CA ILE A 127 -1.70 5.80 -6.52
C ILE A 127 -3.03 6.27 -5.96
N ASP A 128 -4.05 5.42 -6.04
CA ASP A 128 -5.34 5.64 -5.39
C ASP A 128 -5.42 4.73 -4.16
N VAL A 129 -5.85 5.30 -3.03
CA VAL A 129 -5.98 4.59 -1.77
C VAL A 129 -7.36 4.84 -1.20
N ASP A 130 -8.17 3.78 -1.11
CA ASP A 130 -9.43 3.81 -0.40
C ASP A 130 -9.20 3.39 1.06
N VAL A 131 -9.88 4.08 1.97
CA VAL A 131 -9.70 3.95 3.42
C VAL A 131 -11.06 3.76 4.07
N GLN A 132 -11.17 2.70 4.86
CA GLN A 132 -12.31 2.45 5.74
C GLN A 132 -11.82 2.24 7.17
N ALA A 133 -12.44 2.91 8.13
CA ALA A 133 -12.12 2.71 9.55
C ALA A 133 -13.31 3.04 10.45
N PRO A 134 -13.62 2.21 11.47
CA PRO A 134 -14.61 2.58 12.47
C PRO A 134 -14.12 3.82 13.24
N LEU A 135 -15.04 4.71 13.63
CA LEU A 135 -14.76 5.84 14.49
C LEU A 135 -14.81 5.41 15.96
N ILE A 136 -13.73 5.67 16.67
CA ILE A 136 -13.68 5.49 18.12
C ILE A 136 -14.34 6.72 18.76
N GLU A 137 -15.64 6.61 19.04
CA GLU A 137 -16.34 7.63 19.78
C GLU A 137 -16.01 7.50 21.28
N ARG A 138 -15.42 8.55 21.87
CA ARG A 138 -15.38 8.65 23.33
C ARG A 138 -16.81 8.81 23.80
N ARG A 139 -17.40 7.74 24.34
CA ARG A 139 -18.70 7.77 25.01
C ARG A 139 -18.68 8.93 26.00
N ARG A 140 -19.38 10.04 25.69
CA ARG A 140 -19.66 11.07 26.69
C ARG A 140 -20.55 10.36 27.72
N VAL A 141 -19.98 10.07 28.88
CA VAL A 141 -20.79 9.73 30.05
C VAL A 141 -21.57 11.00 30.37
N THR A 142 -22.80 11.09 29.87
CA THR A 142 -23.75 12.09 30.31
C THR A 142 -23.99 11.80 31.78
N ARG A 143 -23.32 12.55 32.66
CA ARG A 143 -23.55 12.49 34.09
C ARG A 143 -24.91 13.15 34.32
N THR A 144 -25.98 12.37 34.33
CA THR A 144 -27.28 12.83 34.81
C THR A 144 -27.08 13.17 36.28
N LEU A 145 -27.06 14.47 36.60
CA LEU A 145 -27.09 14.92 37.97
C LEU A 145 -28.51 14.69 38.54
N PRO A 146 -28.63 14.25 39.79
CA PRO A 146 -29.90 14.00 40.46
C PRO A 146 -30.66 15.30 40.75
#